data_AF-A0A7X9LBE6-F1
#
_entry.id   AF-A0A7X9LBE6-F1
#
_cell.length_a   1.000
_cell.length_b   1.000
_cell.length_c   1.000
_cell.angle_alpha   90.00
_cell.angle_beta   90.00
_cell.angle_gamma   90.00
#
_symmetry.space_group_name_H-M   'P 1'
#
loop_
_entity.id
_entity.type
_entity.pdbx_description
1 polymer ?
#
loop_
_entity_poly.entity_id
_entity_poly.type
_entity_poly.pdbx_seq_one_letter_code
_entity_poly.pdbx_strand_id
1 'polypeptide(L)' 'SGKFMVRLPPELHRQLAIEAAEQHVSLNRLISGRLGV' A
#
# COMPACT_ATOMS: atom_id res chain seq x y z
N SER A 1 13.91 -2.54 7.83
CA SER A 1 12.89 -2.78 6.79
C SER A 1 13.50 -3.51 5.61
N GLY A 2 12.94 -4.66 5.25
CA GLY A 2 13.22 -5.30 3.96
C GLY A 2 12.59 -4.48 2.82
N LYS A 3 13.11 -4.64 1.60
CA LYS A 3 12.48 -4.11 0.39
C LYS A 3 11.64 -5.22 -0.22
N PHE A 4 10.32 -5.04 -0.24
CA PHE A 4 9.40 -5.96 -0.90
C PHE A 4 8.85 -5.30 -2.16
N MET A 5 9.00 -5.95 -3.31
CA MET A 5 8.64 -5.36 -4.61
C MET A 5 7.44 -6.11 -5.18
N VAL A 6 6.26 -5.52 -5.08
CA VAL A 6 5.02 -6.10 -5.60
C VAL A 6 4.72 -5.53 -6.97
N ARG A 7 4.44 -6.42 -7.92
CA ARG A 7 3.91 -6.05 -9.24
C ARG A 7 2.39 -6.00 -9.10
N LEU A 8 1.83 -4.84 -9.41
CA LEU A 8 0.44 -4.50 -9.13
C LEU A 8 -0.04 -3.60 -10.29
N PRO A 9 -1.27 -3.82 -10.81
CA PRO A 9 -1.79 -2.98 -11.87
C PRO A 9 -1.93 -1.51 -11.42
N PRO A 10 -1.75 -0.53 -12.33
CA PRO A 10 -1.68 0.89 -11.97
C PRO A 10 -2.98 1.43 -11.37
N GLU A 11 -4.13 0.88 -11.76
CA GLU A 11 -5.45 1.20 -11.21
C GLU A 11 -5.54 0.91 -9.70
N LEU A 12 -5.12 -0.28 -9.29
CA LEU A 12 -5.14 -0.69 -7.89
C LEU A 12 -4.05 0.04 -7.09
N HIS A 13 -2.91 0.40 -7.70
CA HIS A 13 -1.91 1.24 -7.03
C HIS A 13 -2.49 2.61 -6.70
N ARG A 14 -3.26 3.19 -7.64
CA ARG A 14 -3.91 4.48 -7.45
C ARG A 14 -4.96 4.42 -6.35
N GLN A 15 -5.79 3.37 -6.32
CA GLN A 15 -6.78 3.18 -5.25
C GLN A 15 -6.10 3.08 -3.88
N LEU A 16 -5.08 2.23 -3.75
CA LEU A 16 -4.35 2.06 -2.49
C LEU A 16 -3.64 3.34 -2.05
N ALA A 17 -3.10 4.13 -2.99
CA ALA A 17 -2.49 5.42 -2.70
C ALA A 17 -3.50 6.45 -2.18
N ILE A 18 -4.71 6.47 -2.76
CA ILE A 18 -5.80 7.32 -2.28
C ILE A 18 -6.23 6.88 -0.88
N GLU A 19 -6.48 5.59 -0.66
CA GLU A 19 -6.85 5.07 0.66
C GLU A 19 -5.79 5.36 1.74
N ALA A 20 -4.50 5.27 1.38
CA ALA A 20 -3.42 5.59 2.30
C ALA A 20 -3.39 7.08 2.66
N ALA A 21 -3.66 7.97 1.69
CA ALA A 21 -3.78 9.40 1.92
C ALA A 21 -4.98 9.74 2.81
N GLU A 22 -6.14 9.12 2.55
CA GLU A 22 -7.36 9.28 3.36
C GLU A 22 -7.13 8.87 4.83
N GLN A 23 -6.41 7.76 5.04
CA GLN A 23 -6.11 7.24 6.38
C GLN A 23 -4.89 7.91 7.02
N HIS A 24 -4.25 8.89 6.37
CA HIS A 24 -3.04 9.56 6.86
C HIS A 24 -1.88 8.58 7.19
N VAL A 25 -1.81 7.45 6.47
CA VAL A 25 -0.76 6.45 6.64
C VAL A 25 0.11 6.35 5.39
N SER A 26 1.33 5.85 5.55
CA SER A 26 2.15 5.53 4.38
C SER A 26 1.53 4.35 3.62
N LEU A 27 1.68 4.37 2.30
CA LEU A 27 1.24 3.27 1.44
C LEU A 27 1.83 1.93 1.90
N ASN A 28 3.10 1.95 2.34
CA ASN A 28 3.77 0.76 2.87
C ASN A 28 3.09 0.24 4.15
N ARG A 29 2.62 1.13 5.04
CA ARG A 29 1.90 0.75 6.27
C ARG A 29 0.52 0.17 5.97
N LEU A 30 -0.20 0.74 5.00
CA LEU A 30 -1.48 0.21 4.54
C LEU A 30 -1.33 -1.18 3.91
N ILE A 31 -0.30 -1.38 3.09
CA ILE A 31 0.04 -2.67 2.49
C ILE A 31 0.46 -3.67 3.57
N SER A 32 1.30 -3.28 4.53
CA SER A 32 1.71 -4.16 5.64
C SER A 32 0.52 -4.62 6.49
N GLY A 33 -0.47 -3.76 6.74
CA GLY A 33 -1.71 -4.15 7.42
C GLY A 33 -2.56 -5.13 6.61
N ARG A 34 -2.62 -4.98 5.28
CA ARG A 34 -3.35 -5.89 4.38
C ARG A 34 -2.66 -7.24 4.16
N LEU A 35 -1.33 -7.28 4.24
CA LEU A 35 -0.54 -8.50 4.04
C LEU A 35 -0.55 -9.44 5.26
N GLY A 36 -1.11 -9.03 6.40
CA GLY A 36 -1.26 -9.88 7.57
C GLY A 36 0.08 -10.42 8.08
N VAL A 37 1.01 -9.51 8.42
CA VAL A 37 2.14 -9.82 9.31
C VAL A 37 1.75 -9.55 10.76
#